data_AF-A0A853G9V5-F1
#
_entry.id   AF-A0A853G9V5-F1
#
_cell.length_a   1.000
_cell.length_b   1.000
_cell.length_c   1.000
_cell.angle_alpha   90.00
_cell.angle_beta   90.00
_cell.angle_gamma   90.00
#
_symmetry.space_group_name_H-M   'P 1'
#
loop_
_entity.id
_entity.type
_entity.pdbx_description
1 polymer ?
#
loop_
_entity_poly.entity_id
_entity_poly.type
_entity_poly.pdbx_seq_one_letter_code
_entity_poly.pdbx_strand_id
1 'polypeptide(L)'
;MLQKIILTIGIFVIILVALTFGEAFATHVYAWISYLTGLVINNFADIYYALRGWAGEHATKILIALVLTVPISLWVIKSKGDDLNKPASQRKIAIVLAVFLGWLGAHRFYQGQIGWGIVFLILFYLLPPVAVVFALIDAVRYLFRSNEEFQQQ
;
A
#
# COMPACT_ATOMS: atom_id res chain seq x y z
N MET A 1 -24.15 -55.24 12.70
CA MET A 1 -23.81 -55.06 11.26
C MET A 1 -24.42 -53.78 10.67
N LEU A 2 -25.70 -53.52 10.90
CA LEU A 2 -26.41 -52.32 10.41
C LEU A 2 -25.74 -50.97 10.79
N GLN A 3 -25.30 -50.81 12.05
CA GLN A 3 -24.63 -49.58 12.49
C GLN A 3 -23.33 -49.28 11.72
N LYS A 4 -22.53 -50.30 11.40
CA LYS A 4 -21.29 -50.14 10.62
C LYS A 4 -21.59 -49.72 9.17
N ILE A 5 -22.66 -50.24 8.59
CA ILE A 5 -23.12 -49.89 7.24
C ILE A 5 -23.60 -48.44 7.21
N ILE A 6 -24.43 -48.02 8.18
CA ILE A 6 -24.93 -46.64 8.29
C ILE A 6 -23.77 -45.65 8.45
N LEU A 7 -22.80 -45.94 9.32
CA LEU A 7 -21.62 -45.08 9.51
C LEU A 7 -20.81 -44.95 8.21
N THR A 8 -20.61 -46.06 7.49
CA THR A 8 -19.87 -46.07 6.23
C THR A 8 -20.57 -45.23 5.16
N ILE A 9 -21.90 -45.35 5.04
CA ILE A 9 -22.70 -44.55 4.11
C ILE A 9 -22.66 -43.06 4.50
N GLY A 10 -22.76 -42.75 5.80
CA GLY A 10 -22.67 -41.36 6.28
C GLY A 10 -21.33 -40.70 5.95
N ILE A 11 -20.21 -41.40 6.19
CA ILE A 11 -18.86 -40.92 5.84
C ILE A 11 -18.73 -40.73 4.33
N PHE A 12 -19.22 -41.69 3.54
CA PHE A 12 -19.21 -41.60 2.09
C PHE A 12 -19.98 -40.37 1.58
N VAL A 13 -21.18 -40.11 2.10
CA VAL A 13 -21.98 -38.94 1.72
C VAL A 13 -21.28 -37.63 2.12
N ILE A 14 -20.69 -37.55 3.31
CA ILE A 14 -19.95 -36.35 3.75
C ILE A 14 -18.75 -36.09 2.84
N ILE A 15 -17.96 -37.11 2.51
CA ILE A 15 -16.82 -37.00 1.60
C ILE A 15 -17.30 -36.59 0.20
N LEU A 16 -18.36 -37.22 -0.31
CA LEU A 16 -18.92 -36.90 -1.62
C LEU A 16 -19.39 -35.44 -1.68
N VAL A 17 -20.09 -34.96 -0.65
CA VAL A 17 -20.52 -33.56 -0.55
C VAL A 17 -19.33 -32.62 -0.46
N ALA A 18 -18.32 -32.93 0.36
CA ALA A 18 -17.11 -32.13 0.50
C ALA A 18 -16.32 -32.05 -0.82
N LEU A 19 -16.25 -33.13 -1.59
CA LEU A 19 -15.59 -33.15 -2.90
C LEU A 19 -16.42 -32.42 -3.96
N THR A 20 -17.74 -32.68 -4.01
CA THR A 20 -18.63 -32.08 -5.02
C THR A 20 -18.74 -30.56 -4.85
N PHE A 21 -18.91 -30.09 -3.61
CA PHE A 21 -18.93 -28.65 -3.32
C PHE A 21 -17.52 -28.06 -3.27
N GLY A 22 -16.54 -28.82 -2.82
CA GLY A 22 -15.15 -28.39 -2.71
C GLY A 22 -14.53 -28.10 -4.07
N GLU A 23 -14.78 -28.91 -5.10
CA GLU A 23 -14.25 -28.68 -6.45
C GLU A 23 -14.85 -27.44 -7.11
N ALA A 24 -16.18 -27.28 -7.06
CA ALA A 24 -16.86 -26.10 -7.58
C ALA A 24 -16.42 -24.82 -6.83
N PHE A 25 -16.35 -24.88 -5.49
CA PHE A 25 -15.88 -23.75 -4.70
C PHE A 25 -14.40 -23.42 -4.95
N ALA A 26 -13.53 -24.43 -5.01
CA ALA A 26 -12.11 -24.26 -5.24
C ALA A 26 -11.82 -23.65 -6.62
N THR A 27 -12.54 -24.06 -7.66
CA THR A 27 -12.40 -23.48 -9.01
C THR A 27 -12.83 -22.01 -9.04
N HIS A 28 -13.93 -21.65 -8.36
CA HIS A 28 -14.34 -20.25 -8.22
C HIS A 28 -13.33 -19.41 -7.41
N VAL A 29 -12.82 -19.93 -6.30
CA VAL A 29 -11.79 -19.26 -5.49
C VAL A 29 -10.50 -19.10 -6.28
N TYR A 30 -10.06 -20.13 -6.99
CA TYR A 30 -8.88 -20.08 -7.84
C TYR A 30 -9.04 -19.06 -8.97
N ALA A 31 -10.19 -19.04 -9.65
CA ALA A 31 -10.49 -18.06 -10.68
C ALA A 31 -10.50 -16.63 -10.11
N TRP A 32 -11.08 -16.42 -8.93
CA TRP A 32 -11.09 -15.13 -8.25
C TRP A 32 -9.69 -14.67 -7.83
N ILE A 33 -8.87 -15.56 -7.25
CA ILE A 33 -7.46 -15.28 -6.91
C ILE A 33 -6.65 -14.98 -8.18
N SER A 34 -6.87 -15.75 -9.25
CA SER A 34 -6.17 -15.54 -10.53
C SER A 34 -6.54 -14.20 -11.16
N TYR A 35 -7.82 -13.80 -11.08
CA TYR A 35 -8.28 -12.48 -11.51
C TYR A 35 -7.62 -11.36 -10.69
N LEU A 36 -7.62 -11.48 -9.36
CA LEU A 36 -6.96 -10.52 -8.47
C LEU A 36 -5.46 -10.41 -8.78
N THR A 37 -4.75 -11.53 -8.79
CA THR A 37 -3.30 -11.55 -9.08
C THR A 37 -2.98 -11.02 -10.47
N GLY A 38 -3.79 -11.31 -11.50
CA GLY A 38 -3.66 -10.72 -12.83
C GLY A 38 -3.81 -9.20 -12.80
N LEU A 39 -4.76 -8.67 -12.03
CA LEU A 39 -4.96 -7.24 -11.84
C LEU A 39 -3.76 -6.59 -11.12
N VAL A 40 -3.16 -7.25 -10.11
CA VAL A 40 -1.88 -6.80 -9.50
C VAL A 40 -0.82 -6.69 -10.59
N ILE A 41 -0.55 -7.80 -11.28
CA ILE A 41 0.60 -7.92 -12.15
C ILE A 41 0.50 -6.92 -13.30
N ASN A 42 -0.68 -6.79 -13.91
CA ASN A 42 -0.89 -5.86 -15.02
C ASN A 42 -0.76 -4.40 -14.57
N ASN A 43 -1.37 -4.01 -13.44
CA ASN A 43 -1.28 -2.64 -12.93
C ASN A 43 0.17 -2.25 -12.58
N PHE A 44 0.92 -3.15 -11.94
CA PHE A 44 2.34 -2.90 -11.62
C PHE A 44 3.23 -2.94 -12.87
N ALA A 45 2.91 -3.79 -13.84
CA ALA A 45 3.63 -3.86 -15.10
C ALA A 45 3.49 -2.56 -15.89
N ASP A 46 2.29 -1.99 -15.98
CA ASP A 46 2.06 -0.71 -16.67
C ASP A 46 2.87 0.42 -16.05
N ILE A 47 2.86 0.53 -14.71
CA ILE A 47 3.68 1.50 -13.98
C ILE A 47 5.17 1.25 -14.23
N TYR A 48 5.61 -0.01 -14.17
CA TYR A 48 7.00 -0.39 -14.40
C TYR A 48 7.47 -0.03 -15.81
N TYR A 49 6.68 -0.34 -16.84
CA TYR A 49 7.04 -0.02 -18.23
C TYR A 49 7.04 1.49 -18.47
N ALA A 50 6.08 2.22 -17.92
CA ALA A 50 6.04 3.68 -17.99
C ALA A 50 7.27 4.32 -17.31
N LEU A 51 7.59 3.89 -16.08
CA LEU A 51 8.76 4.38 -15.34
C LEU A 51 10.07 4.02 -16.05
N ARG A 52 10.18 2.80 -16.58
CA ARG A 52 11.36 2.34 -17.31
C ARG A 52 11.57 3.13 -18.60
N GLY A 53 10.51 3.40 -19.36
CA GLY A 53 10.57 4.22 -20.57
C GLY A 53 11.05 5.63 -20.25
N TRP A 54 10.38 6.29 -19.31
CA TRP A 54 10.76 7.64 -18.85
C TRP A 54 12.19 7.70 -18.31
N ALA A 55 12.60 6.70 -17.51
CA ALA A 55 13.95 6.64 -16.94
C ALA A 55 15.01 6.44 -18.04
N GLY A 56 14.71 5.68 -19.08
CA GLY A 56 15.57 5.53 -20.25
C GLY A 56 15.78 6.86 -20.98
N GLU A 57 14.70 7.62 -21.20
CA GLU A 57 14.78 8.94 -21.84
C GLU A 57 15.50 9.99 -20.99
N HIS A 58 15.54 9.83 -19.67
CA HIS A 58 16.04 10.85 -18.74
C HIS A 58 17.22 10.36 -17.87
N ALA A 59 17.91 9.31 -18.31
CA ALA A 59 18.97 8.65 -17.53
C ALA A 59 20.03 9.63 -17.01
N THR A 60 20.49 10.57 -17.84
CA THR A 60 21.48 11.59 -17.44
C THR A 60 20.97 12.49 -16.31
N LYS A 61 19.69 12.90 -16.36
CA LYS A 61 19.09 13.73 -15.30
C LYS A 61 19.00 12.95 -13.98
N ILE A 62 18.64 11.67 -14.06
CA ILE A 62 18.57 10.78 -12.90
C ILE A 62 19.95 10.62 -12.27
N LEU A 63 21.00 10.37 -13.08
CA LEU A 63 22.37 10.26 -12.58
C LEU A 63 22.84 11.54 -11.87
N ILE A 64 22.60 12.71 -12.47
CA ILE A 64 22.91 13.99 -11.84
C ILE A 64 22.16 14.15 -10.53
N ALA A 65 20.85 13.85 -10.50
CA ALA A 65 20.04 13.92 -9.29
C ALA A 65 20.60 13.00 -8.18
N LEU A 66 20.97 11.76 -8.50
CA LEU A 66 21.54 10.81 -7.54
C LEU A 66 22.88 11.32 -6.99
N VAL A 67 23.78 11.82 -7.85
CA VAL A 67 25.08 12.36 -7.43
C VAL A 67 24.92 13.58 -6.52
N LEU A 68 23.97 14.46 -6.83
CA LEU A 68 23.70 15.67 -6.04
C LEU A 68 22.90 15.39 -4.76
N THR A 69 22.14 14.30 -4.70
CA THR A 69 21.28 13.99 -3.54
C THR A 69 22.11 13.88 -2.27
N VAL A 70 23.19 13.09 -2.26
CA VAL A 70 24.02 12.89 -1.07
C VAL A 70 24.62 14.20 -0.52
N PRO A 71 25.37 15.01 -1.29
CA PRO A 71 25.94 16.25 -0.77
C PRO A 71 24.88 17.26 -0.34
N ILE A 72 23.77 17.39 -1.08
CA ILE A 72 22.68 18.30 -0.72
C ILE A 72 22.01 17.84 0.58
N SER A 73 21.68 16.55 0.70
CA SER A 73 21.07 16.00 1.93
C SER A 73 21.98 16.20 3.14
N LEU A 74 23.28 15.93 3.02
CA LEU A 74 24.24 16.17 4.11
C LEU A 74 24.31 17.65 4.51
N TRP A 75 24.33 18.55 3.53
CA TRP A 75 24.32 19.99 3.77
C TRP A 75 23.03 20.47 4.44
N VAL A 76 21.86 19.99 4.00
CA VAL A 76 20.56 20.33 4.60
C VAL A 76 20.47 19.80 6.04
N ILE A 77 20.86 18.55 6.28
CA ILE A 77 20.82 17.95 7.62
C ILE A 77 21.77 18.70 8.57
N LYS A 78 22.97 19.06 8.11
CA LYS A 78 23.92 19.81 8.93
C LYS A 78 23.45 21.25 9.22
N SER A 79 22.77 21.90 8.28
CA SER A 79 22.35 23.31 8.40
C SER A 79 20.99 23.49 9.08
N LYS A 80 20.08 22.52 8.95
CA LYS A 80 18.68 22.63 9.42
C LYS A 80 18.21 21.41 10.22
N GLY A 81 19.10 20.52 10.64
CA GLY A 81 18.73 19.28 11.35
C GLY A 81 17.81 19.52 12.55
N ASP A 82 18.14 20.50 13.39
CA ASP A 82 17.33 20.85 14.56
C ASP A 82 15.95 21.41 14.19
N ASP A 83 15.84 22.14 13.07
CA ASP A 83 14.58 22.65 12.55
C ASP A 83 13.68 21.53 12.02
N LEU A 84 14.24 20.43 11.50
CA LEU A 84 13.49 19.28 10.99
C LEU A 84 12.78 18.51 12.12
N ASN A 85 13.34 18.54 13.32
CA ASN A 85 12.77 17.92 14.51
C ASN A 85 11.63 18.74 15.13
N LYS A 86 11.43 19.99 14.68
CA LYS A 86 10.35 20.83 15.19
C LYS A 86 8.98 20.25 14.78
N PRO A 87 7.97 20.32 15.67
CA PRO A 87 6.60 19.88 15.40
C PRO A 87 6.05 20.39 14.05
N ALA A 88 6.31 21.67 13.76
CA ALA A 88 5.80 22.33 12.56
C ALA A 88 6.42 21.79 11.26
N SER A 89 7.70 21.38 11.31
CA SER A 89 8.41 20.79 10.17
C SER A 89 7.92 19.38 9.91
N GLN A 90 7.75 18.57 10.96
CA GLN A 90 7.22 17.21 10.85
C GLN A 90 5.80 17.21 10.25
N ARG A 91 4.93 18.12 10.70
CA ARG A 91 3.59 18.32 10.13
C ARG A 91 3.65 18.68 8.64
N LYS A 92 4.54 19.60 8.26
CA LYS A 92 4.73 19.99 6.84
C LYS A 92 5.20 18.81 6.00
N ILE A 93 6.15 18.01 6.49
CA ILE A 93 6.63 16.80 5.81
C ILE A 93 5.46 15.82 5.61
N ALA A 94 4.65 15.57 6.65
CA ALA A 94 3.48 14.71 6.55
C ALA A 94 2.45 15.19 5.53
N ILE A 95 2.21 16.50 5.42
CA ILE A 95 1.33 17.09 4.39
C ILE A 95 1.89 16.83 2.99
N VAL A 96 3.18 17.10 2.77
CA VAL A 96 3.85 16.85 1.48
C VAL A 96 3.77 15.37 1.12
N LEU A 97 4.06 14.49 2.08
CA LEU A 97 3.93 13.05 1.87
C LEU A 97 2.50 12.65 1.52
N ALA A 98 1.49 13.22 2.19
CA ALA A 98 0.09 12.92 1.92
C ALA A 98 -0.34 13.35 0.50
N VAL A 99 0.14 14.51 0.02
CA VAL A 99 -0.20 15.00 -1.33
C VAL A 99 0.47 14.18 -2.44
N PHE A 100 1.78 13.92 -2.34
CA PHE A 100 2.53 13.31 -3.43
C PHE A 100 2.60 11.78 -3.35
N LEU A 101 2.67 11.23 -2.14
CA LEU A 101 2.85 9.80 -1.87
C LEU A 101 1.76 9.23 -0.95
N GLY A 102 0.70 9.97 -0.66
CA GLY A 102 -0.29 9.54 0.31
C GLY A 102 -1.20 8.43 -0.21
N TRP A 103 -1.33 8.29 -1.53
CA TRP A 103 -1.96 7.13 -2.17
C TRP A 103 -1.24 5.81 -1.83
N LEU A 104 0.05 5.86 -1.50
CA LEU A 104 0.81 4.71 -0.95
C LEU A 104 0.76 4.62 0.58
N GLY A 105 0.14 5.57 1.26
CA GLY A 105 0.13 5.67 2.73
C GLY A 105 1.41 6.21 3.36
N ALA A 106 2.29 6.86 2.58
CA ALA A 106 3.60 7.32 3.08
C ALA A 106 3.49 8.23 4.32
N HIS A 107 2.48 9.11 4.38
CA HIS A 107 2.23 9.98 5.52
C HIS A 107 1.86 9.23 6.80
N ARG A 108 1.22 8.07 6.69
CA ARG A 108 0.88 7.19 7.84
C ARG A 108 2.11 6.45 8.34
N PHE A 109 2.94 5.92 7.43
CA PHE A 109 4.23 5.33 7.81
C PHE A 109 5.17 6.35 8.46
N TYR A 110 5.18 7.59 7.96
CA TYR A 110 5.95 8.68 8.55
C TYR A 110 5.56 8.98 10.00
N GLN A 111 4.28 8.84 10.35
CA GLN A 111 3.77 9.00 11.71
C GLN A 111 3.91 7.73 12.57
N GLY A 112 4.56 6.67 12.08
CA GLY A 112 4.67 5.40 12.79
C GLY A 112 3.36 4.57 12.81
N GLN A 113 2.31 5.00 12.10
CA GLN A 113 1.02 4.32 12.03
C GLN A 113 1.05 3.19 10.98
N ILE A 114 1.88 2.17 11.21
CA ILE A 114 2.15 1.09 10.25
C ILE A 114 0.86 0.39 9.80
N GLY A 115 -0.06 0.10 10.73
CA GLY A 115 -1.33 -0.54 10.41
C GLY A 115 -2.17 0.25 9.40
N TRP A 116 -2.26 1.56 9.58
CA TRP A 116 -2.95 2.45 8.63
C TRP A 116 -2.20 2.58 7.30
N GLY A 117 -0.87 2.59 7.32
CA GLY A 117 -0.08 2.54 6.09
C GLY A 117 -0.36 1.29 5.26
N ILE A 118 -0.49 0.13 5.90
CA ILE A 118 -0.88 -1.12 5.24
C ILE A 118 -2.30 -1.04 4.67
N VAL A 119 -3.26 -0.45 5.41
CA VAL A 119 -4.63 -0.21 4.90
C VAL A 119 -4.59 0.64 3.63
N PHE A 120 -3.76 1.68 3.58
CA PHE A 120 -3.58 2.50 2.37
C PHE A 120 -3.02 1.69 1.20
N LEU A 121 -2.05 0.79 1.43
CA LEU A 121 -1.53 -0.09 0.37
C LEU A 121 -2.62 -1.05 -0.16
N ILE A 122 -3.45 -1.60 0.73
CA ILE A 122 -4.59 -2.45 0.34
C ILE A 122 -5.62 -1.64 -0.45
N LEU A 123 -5.95 -0.43 0.00
CA LEU A 123 -6.87 0.47 -0.71
C LEU A 123 -6.32 0.90 -2.06
N PHE A 124 -5.02 1.22 -2.16
CA PHE A 124 -4.39 1.53 -3.43
C PHE A 124 -4.50 0.37 -4.40
N TYR A 125 -4.33 -0.86 -3.91
CA TYR A 125 -4.45 -2.05 -4.73
C TYR A 125 -5.90 -2.31 -5.18
N LEU A 126 -6.88 -2.23 -4.26
CA LEU A 126 -8.28 -2.51 -4.57
C LEU A 126 -8.96 -1.38 -5.35
N LEU A 127 -8.70 -0.14 -4.96
CA LEU A 127 -9.41 1.08 -5.37
C LEU A 127 -8.46 2.30 -5.35
N PRO A 128 -7.53 2.42 -6.32
CA PRO A 128 -6.57 3.53 -6.36
C PRO A 128 -7.19 4.94 -6.22
N PRO A 129 -8.33 5.27 -6.87
CA PRO A 129 -8.95 6.59 -6.71
C PRO A 129 -9.35 6.91 -5.27
N VAL A 130 -9.80 5.89 -4.51
CA VAL A 130 -10.21 6.07 -3.10
C VAL A 130 -8.98 6.36 -2.23
N ALA A 131 -7.88 5.64 -2.45
CA ALA A 131 -6.63 5.89 -1.73
C ALA A 131 -6.11 7.32 -1.96
N VAL A 132 -6.17 7.83 -3.19
CA VAL A 132 -5.80 9.21 -3.52
C VAL A 132 -6.69 10.22 -2.79
N VAL A 133 -8.02 10.04 -2.84
CA VAL A 133 -8.95 10.97 -2.19
C VAL A 133 -8.75 11.00 -0.67
N PHE A 134 -8.61 9.84 -0.03
CA PHE A 134 -8.38 9.75 1.42
C PHE A 134 -7.04 10.38 1.83
N ALA A 135 -6.00 10.21 1.03
CA ALA A 135 -4.72 10.86 1.25
C ALA A 135 -4.82 12.39 1.19
N LEU A 136 -5.57 12.93 0.23
CA LEU A 136 -5.80 14.37 0.12
C LEU A 136 -6.66 14.90 1.27
N ILE A 137 -7.66 14.14 1.73
CA ILE A 137 -8.43 14.48 2.93
C ILE A 137 -7.50 14.57 4.15
N ASP A 138 -6.59 13.61 4.33
CA ASP A 138 -5.58 13.65 5.40
C ASP A 138 -4.65 14.86 5.27
N ALA A 139 -4.22 15.21 4.06
CA ALA A 139 -3.40 16.40 3.82
C ALA A 139 -4.13 17.69 4.27
N VAL A 140 -5.41 17.83 3.89
CA VAL A 140 -6.27 18.95 4.30
C VAL A 140 -6.44 18.97 5.83
N ARG A 141 -6.70 17.82 6.45
CA ARG A 141 -6.79 17.70 7.90
C ARG A 141 -5.50 18.15 8.60
N TYR A 142 -4.34 17.75 8.09
CA TYR A 142 -3.05 18.16 8.66
C TYR A 142 -2.76 19.65 8.46
N LEU A 143 -3.25 20.26 7.38
CA LEU A 143 -3.13 21.71 7.16
C LEU A 143 -3.88 22.52 8.23
N PHE A 144 -5.06 22.06 8.65
CA PHE A 144 -5.89 22.75 9.63
C PHE A 144 -5.61 22.38 11.09
N ARG A 145 -4.84 21.33 11.34
CA ARG A 145 -4.49 20.87 12.69
C ARG A 145 -3.39 21.72 13.32
N SER A 146 -3.41 21.97 14.63
CA SER A 146 -2.31 22.66 15.32
C SER A 146 -1.02 21.83 15.37
N ASN A 147 0.13 22.45 15.66
CA ASN A 147 1.39 21.72 15.80
C ASN A 147 1.39 20.78 17.02
N GLU A 148 0.71 21.19 18.09
CA GLU A 148 0.59 20.44 19.34
C GLU A 148 -0.29 19.21 19.14
N GLU A 149 -1.45 19.39 18.52
CA GLU A 149 -2.37 18.30 18.16
C GLU A 149 -1.75 17.29 17.20
N PHE A 150 -0.79 17.72 16.37
CA PHE A 150 -0.09 16.83 15.45
C PHE A 150 0.92 15.92 16.17
N GLN A 151 1.54 16.39 17.25
CA GLN A 151 2.50 15.58 18.02
C GLN A 151 1.87 14.62 19.03
N GLN A 152 0.64 14.88 19.45
CA GLN A 152 -0.07 14.04 20.43
C GLN A 152 -0.70 12.77 19.80
N GLN A 153 -0.43 12.48 18.53
CA GLN A 153 -1.09 11.44 17.73
C GLN A 153 -0.17 10.26 17.43
#